data_AF-A0A4P6H379-F1
#
_entry.id   AF-A0A4P6H379-F1
#
_cell.length_a   1.000
_cell.length_b   1.000
_cell.length_c   1.000
_cell.angle_alpha   90.00
_cell.angle_beta   90.00
_cell.angle_gamma   90.00
#
_symmetry.space_group_name_H-M   'P 1'
#
loop_
_entity.id
_entity.type
_entity.pdbx_description
1 polymer ?
#
loop_
_entity_poly.entity_id
_entity_poly.type
_entity_poly.pdbx_seq_one_letter_code
_entity_poly.pdbx_strand_id
1 'polypeptide(L)'
;MLVSGLPAGAADDALGKNLIRQLSCSNDPDPTVALLHLEKTGRIGENDGDRNDGETCWFMKPALKIEGIVFTRICATADDDALMVEMFPKFYYRGPGQPNGRLVRLTSKASVPALRSWAKKVLGSGPYEVDSAGREDDEKAISCAASSRRQ
;
A
#
# COMPACT_ATOMS: atom_id res chain seq x y z
N MET A 1 -13.54 7.83 -31.47
CA MET A 1 -13.82 7.74 -30.02
C MET A 1 -12.67 8.41 -29.30
N LEU A 2 -12.88 9.59 -28.70
CA LEU A 2 -11.83 10.34 -28.02
C LEU A 2 -11.68 9.80 -26.59
N VAL A 3 -10.63 9.00 -26.35
CA VAL A 3 -10.23 8.61 -25.00
C VAL A 3 -9.63 9.84 -24.35
N SER A 4 -10.43 10.53 -23.54
CA SER A 4 -9.95 11.62 -22.68
C SER A 4 -9.08 11.00 -21.59
N GLY A 5 -7.77 10.91 -21.84
CA GLY A 5 -6.81 10.51 -20.82
C GLY A 5 -6.80 11.56 -19.72
N LEU A 6 -7.04 11.14 -18.47
CA LEU A 6 -6.77 12.01 -17.33
C LEU A 6 -5.30 12.46 -17.38
N PRO A 7 -4.99 13.73 -17.10
CA PRO A 7 -3.61 14.15 -16.97
C PRO A 7 -2.96 13.33 -15.85
N ALA A 8 -1.73 12.86 -16.09
CA ALA A 8 -1.01 11.97 -15.17
C ALA A 8 -0.99 12.48 -13.71
N GLY A 9 -0.92 13.81 -13.52
CA GLY A 9 -1.01 14.43 -12.19
C GLY A 9 -2.36 14.22 -11.48
N ALA A 10 -3.49 14.28 -12.20
CA ALA A 10 -4.81 14.07 -11.60
C ALA A 10 -5.06 12.60 -11.23
N ALA A 11 -4.49 11.66 -11.99
CA ALA A 11 -4.56 10.24 -11.69
C ALA A 11 -3.73 9.90 -10.43
N ASP A 12 -2.51 10.44 -10.32
CA ASP A 12 -1.66 10.31 -9.14
C ASP A 12 -2.31 10.92 -7.89
N ASP A 13 -2.97 12.07 -8.02
CA ASP A 13 -3.72 12.69 -6.92
C ASP A 13 -4.88 11.81 -6.44
N ALA A 14 -5.61 11.18 -7.37
CA ALA A 14 -6.71 10.27 -7.04
C ALA A 14 -6.21 8.99 -6.36
N LEU A 15 -5.11 8.41 -6.86
CA LEU A 15 -4.44 7.27 -6.25
C LEU A 15 -3.93 7.61 -4.85
N GLY A 16 -3.27 8.77 -4.69
CA GLY A 16 -2.79 9.26 -3.40
C GLY A 16 -3.92 9.40 -2.38
N LYS A 17 -5.05 10.00 -2.77
CA LYS A 17 -6.25 10.10 -1.92
C LYS A 17 -6.82 8.73 -1.56
N ASN A 18 -6.84 7.78 -2.50
CA ASN A 18 -7.28 6.42 -2.23
C ASN A 18 -6.37 5.76 -1.17
N LEU A 19 -5.05 5.80 -1.36
CA LEU A 19 -4.08 5.23 -0.43
C LEU A 19 -4.12 5.89 0.95
N ILE A 20 -4.30 7.21 1.02
CA ILE A 20 -4.54 7.93 2.28
C ILE A 20 -5.76 7.36 3.01
N ARG A 21 -6.86 7.11 2.29
CA ARG A 21 -8.06 6.50 2.89
C ARG A 21 -7.77 5.11 3.43
N GLN A 22 -7.04 4.28 2.69
CA GLN A 22 -6.68 2.93 3.13
C GLN A 22 -5.75 2.96 4.36
N LEU A 23 -4.76 3.86 4.38
CA LEU A 23 -3.84 4.03 5.50
C LEU A 23 -4.48 4.66 6.73
N SER A 24 -5.61 5.36 6.61
CA SER A 24 -6.30 5.95 7.75
C SER A 24 -6.89 4.91 8.72
N CYS A 25 -7.01 3.65 8.30
CA CYS A 25 -7.60 2.55 9.07
C CYS A 25 -9.01 2.81 9.62
N SER A 26 -9.78 3.68 8.99
CA SER A 26 -11.19 3.88 9.37
C SER A 26 -12.04 2.62 9.10
N ASN A 27 -11.62 1.80 8.13
CA ASN A 27 -12.17 0.48 7.82
C ASN A 27 -11.02 -0.53 7.63
N ASP A 28 -11.32 -1.82 7.44
CA ASP A 28 -10.29 -2.76 6.98
C ASP A 28 -9.71 -2.25 5.66
N PRO A 29 -8.37 -2.25 5.52
CA PRO A 29 -7.74 -1.78 4.30
C PRO A 29 -8.07 -2.73 3.15
N ASP A 30 -8.38 -2.17 1.99
CA ASP A 30 -8.50 -2.89 0.73
C ASP A 30 -7.69 -2.16 -0.35
N PRO A 31 -6.43 -2.59 -0.57
CA PRO A 31 -5.55 -1.96 -1.55
C PRO A 31 -5.84 -2.41 -2.99
N THR A 32 -6.83 -3.27 -3.25
CA THR A 32 -7.05 -3.90 -4.57
C THR A 32 -7.18 -2.88 -5.69
N VAL A 33 -7.99 -1.83 -5.48
CA VAL A 33 -8.18 -0.77 -6.48
C VAL A 33 -6.88 -0.01 -6.77
N ALA A 34 -6.06 0.24 -5.73
CA ALA A 34 -4.77 0.90 -5.90
C ALA A 34 -3.79 0.00 -6.67
N LEU A 35 -3.74 -1.30 -6.36
CA LEU A 35 -2.88 -2.28 -7.04
C LEU A 35 -3.27 -2.43 -8.52
N LEU A 36 -4.58 -2.57 -8.82
CA LEU A 36 -5.08 -2.60 -10.20
C LEU A 36 -4.70 -1.32 -10.98
N HIS A 37 -4.78 -0.15 -10.33
CA HIS A 37 -4.38 1.10 -10.96
C HIS A 37 -2.86 1.16 -11.22
N LEU A 38 -2.05 0.75 -10.25
CA LEU A 38 -0.59 0.71 -10.37
C LEU A 38 -0.14 -0.27 -11.47
N GLU A 39 -0.78 -1.44 -11.58
CA GLU A 39 -0.53 -2.43 -12.64
C GLU A 39 -0.94 -1.86 -14.00
N LYS A 40 -2.17 -1.32 -14.12
CA LYS A 40 -2.69 -0.73 -15.36
C LYS A 40 -1.83 0.42 -15.88
N THR A 41 -1.18 1.17 -15.00
CA THR A 41 -0.30 2.29 -15.36
C THR A 41 1.17 1.88 -15.54
N GLY A 42 1.49 0.59 -15.40
CA GLY A 42 2.85 0.07 -15.54
C GLY A 42 3.78 0.48 -14.40
N ARG A 43 3.24 0.96 -13.27
CA ARG A 43 4.04 1.36 -12.11
C ARG A 43 4.51 0.17 -11.28
N ILE A 44 3.78 -0.94 -11.32
CA ILE A 44 4.20 -2.23 -10.77
C ILE A 44 4.06 -3.29 -11.87
N GLY A 45 5.00 -4.24 -11.92
CA GLY A 45 4.94 -5.37 -12.84
C GLY A 45 4.16 -6.55 -12.26
N GLU A 46 3.48 -7.28 -13.13
CA GLU A 46 2.65 -8.45 -12.75
C GLU A 46 3.46 -9.56 -12.06
N ASN A 47 4.74 -9.68 -12.38
CA ASN A 47 5.66 -10.70 -11.87
C ASN A 47 6.74 -10.12 -10.93
N ASP A 48 6.66 -8.83 -10.60
CA ASP A 48 7.67 -8.12 -9.80
C ASP A 48 7.34 -8.14 -8.30
N GLY A 49 6.26 -8.83 -7.92
CA GLY A 49 5.78 -8.93 -6.55
C GLY A 49 6.63 -9.89 -5.73
N ASP A 50 7.34 -9.36 -4.75
CA ASP A 50 8.13 -10.13 -3.79
C ASP A 50 7.23 -10.64 -2.66
N ARG A 51 7.10 -11.96 -2.55
CA ARG A 51 6.15 -12.66 -1.68
C ARG A 51 6.85 -13.17 -0.43
N ASN A 52 6.40 -12.72 0.74
CA ASN A 52 6.83 -13.28 2.02
C ASN A 52 5.67 -13.29 3.04
N ASP A 53 5.47 -14.41 3.75
CA ASP A 53 4.47 -14.55 4.80
C ASP A 53 3.05 -14.05 4.45
N GLY A 54 2.54 -14.38 3.26
CA GLY A 54 1.20 -13.95 2.80
C GLY A 54 1.12 -12.47 2.36
N GLU A 55 2.23 -11.74 2.43
CA GLU A 55 2.39 -10.37 1.96
C GLU A 55 3.13 -10.33 0.62
N THR A 56 2.56 -9.62 -0.35
CA THR A 56 3.26 -9.29 -1.58
C THR A 56 3.66 -7.82 -1.58
N CYS A 57 4.91 -7.53 -1.94
CA CYS A 57 5.45 -6.18 -2.05
C CYS A 57 5.95 -5.87 -3.47
N TRP A 58 5.69 -4.67 -3.96
CA TRP A 58 6.17 -4.19 -5.27
C TRP A 58 6.94 -2.89 -5.13
N PHE A 59 8.00 -2.75 -5.94
CA PHE A 59 8.61 -1.46 -6.20
C PHE A 59 7.76 -0.66 -7.19
N MET A 60 7.48 0.60 -6.87
CA MET A 60 6.76 1.52 -7.74
C MET A 60 7.73 2.27 -8.65
N LYS A 61 7.53 2.21 -9.97
CA LYS A 61 8.36 2.88 -10.98
C LYS A 61 7.49 3.71 -11.95
N PRO A 62 7.49 5.06 -11.88
CA PRO A 62 8.21 5.88 -10.91
C PRO A 62 7.60 5.79 -9.50
N ALA A 63 8.40 6.19 -8.51
CA ALA A 63 7.96 6.31 -7.12
C ALA A 63 6.73 7.24 -7.01
N LEU A 64 5.88 6.98 -6.03
CA LEU A 64 4.63 7.71 -5.84
C LEU A 64 4.83 8.82 -4.82
N LYS A 65 4.53 10.07 -5.19
CA LYS A 65 4.58 11.20 -4.26
C LYS A 65 3.17 11.48 -3.72
N ILE A 66 3.00 11.41 -2.40
CA ILE A 66 1.73 11.70 -1.72
C ILE A 66 1.98 12.79 -0.68
N GLU A 67 1.34 13.95 -0.84
CA GLU A 67 1.41 15.06 0.13
C GLU A 67 2.85 15.43 0.55
N GLY A 68 3.79 15.37 -0.41
CA GLY A 68 5.19 15.75 -0.21
C GLY A 68 6.15 14.62 0.14
N ILE A 69 5.66 13.43 0.52
CA ILE A 69 6.50 12.25 0.79
C ILE A 69 6.54 11.35 -0.44
N VAL A 70 7.74 10.84 -0.76
CA VAL A 70 7.96 9.89 -1.85
C VAL A 70 7.96 8.48 -1.31
N PHE A 71 7.08 7.64 -1.82
CA PHE A 71 6.95 6.24 -1.49
C PHE A 71 7.51 5.38 -2.63
N THR A 72 8.35 4.42 -2.29
CA THR A 72 9.11 3.57 -3.21
C THR A 72 8.47 2.20 -3.39
N ARG A 73 7.76 1.72 -2.37
CA ARG A 73 7.12 0.39 -2.38
C ARG A 73 5.70 0.44 -1.82
N ILE A 74 4.89 -0.49 -2.30
CA ILE A 74 3.60 -0.85 -1.73
C ILE A 74 3.61 -2.33 -1.39
N CYS A 75 3.11 -2.69 -0.21
CA CYS A 75 2.87 -4.07 0.18
C CYS A 75 1.41 -4.26 0.56
N ALA A 76 0.91 -5.46 0.32
CA ALA A 76 -0.47 -5.81 0.61
C ALA A 76 -0.63 -7.27 1.04
N THR A 77 -1.60 -7.50 1.91
CA THR A 77 -2.11 -8.83 2.27
C THR A 77 -3.64 -8.85 2.13
N ALA A 78 -4.18 -10.01 1.81
CA ALA A 78 -5.61 -10.33 1.88
C ALA A 78 -5.78 -11.85 1.99
N ASP A 79 -4.90 -12.47 2.79
CA ASP A 79 -4.72 -13.92 2.83
C ASP A 79 -5.76 -14.65 3.70
N ASP A 80 -6.63 -13.89 4.37
CA ASP A 80 -7.81 -14.36 5.09
C ASP A 80 -9.04 -14.56 4.18
N ASP A 81 -9.01 -14.05 2.95
CA ASP A 81 -10.12 -14.12 2.00
C ASP A 81 -9.76 -14.97 0.77
N ALA A 82 -10.28 -16.20 0.74
CA ALA A 82 -10.02 -17.14 -0.34
C ALA A 82 -10.47 -16.63 -1.72
N LEU A 83 -11.57 -15.86 -1.78
CA LEU A 83 -12.06 -15.31 -3.04
C LEU A 83 -11.11 -14.23 -3.57
N MET A 84 -10.54 -13.42 -2.68
CA MET A 84 -9.55 -12.42 -3.08
C MET A 84 -8.27 -13.05 -3.63
N VAL A 85 -7.80 -14.14 -3.02
CA VAL A 85 -6.64 -14.92 -3.50
C VAL A 85 -6.95 -15.55 -4.87
N GLU A 86 -8.15 -16.08 -5.07
CA GLU A 86 -8.57 -16.68 -6.34
C GLU A 86 -8.75 -15.64 -7.45
N MET A 87 -9.38 -14.50 -7.16
CA MET A 87 -9.71 -13.46 -8.13
C MET A 87 -8.52 -12.59 -8.50
N PHE A 88 -7.58 -12.39 -7.57
CA PHE A 88 -6.40 -11.55 -7.77
C PHE A 88 -5.10 -12.28 -7.39
N PRO A 89 -4.81 -13.44 -8.01
CA PRO A 89 -3.68 -14.28 -7.62
C PRO A 89 -2.32 -13.65 -7.93
N LYS A 90 -2.29 -12.56 -8.71
CA LYS A 90 -1.11 -11.73 -8.94
C LYS A 90 -0.75 -10.89 -7.71
N PHE A 91 -1.78 -10.39 -7.02
CA PHE A 91 -1.63 -9.50 -5.86
C PHE A 91 -1.59 -10.27 -4.54
N TYR A 92 -2.46 -11.25 -4.40
CA TYR A 92 -2.65 -11.95 -3.15
C TYR A 92 -2.26 -13.42 -3.29
N TYR A 93 -1.70 -13.94 -2.21
CA TYR A 93 -1.41 -15.36 -2.10
C TYR A 93 -1.55 -15.77 -0.64
N ARG A 94 -1.82 -17.05 -0.42
CA ARG A 94 -1.81 -17.62 0.92
C ARG A 94 -0.41 -18.14 1.24
N GLY A 95 0.27 -17.48 2.16
CA GLY A 95 1.54 -17.95 2.71
C GLY A 95 1.34 -19.14 3.68
N PRO A 96 2.41 -19.87 4.01
CA PRO A 96 2.39 -20.81 5.13
C PRO A 96 2.11 -20.08 6.45
N GLY A 97 1.42 -20.72 7.40
CA GLY A 97 1.15 -20.15 8.73
C GLY A 97 -0.28 -19.69 8.94
N GLN A 98 -0.53 -18.79 9.91
CA GLN A 98 -1.86 -18.21 10.18
C GLN A 98 -2.13 -17.03 9.23
N PRO A 99 -3.39 -16.74 8.84
CA PRO A 99 -3.68 -15.56 8.04
C PRO A 99 -3.29 -14.27 8.77
N ASN A 100 -2.65 -13.37 8.05
CA ASN A 100 -2.28 -12.04 8.53
C ASN A 100 -3.41 -11.02 8.38
N GLY A 101 -4.49 -11.41 7.68
CA GLY A 101 -5.64 -10.55 7.42
C GLY A 101 -5.38 -9.59 6.27
N ARG A 102 -6.12 -8.48 6.24
CA ARG A 102 -5.89 -7.40 5.28
C ARG A 102 -4.90 -6.36 5.78
N LEU A 103 -3.96 -5.97 4.92
CA LEU A 103 -2.96 -4.95 5.18
C LEU A 103 -2.68 -4.14 3.92
N VAL A 104 -2.40 -2.85 4.12
CA VAL A 104 -1.68 -2.01 3.16
C VAL A 104 -0.50 -1.37 3.86
N ARG A 105 0.67 -1.39 3.21
CA ARG A 105 1.87 -0.71 3.70
C ARG A 105 2.51 0.07 2.56
N LEU A 106 2.91 1.30 2.84
CA LEU A 106 3.75 2.10 1.95
C LEU A 106 5.12 2.33 2.58
N THR A 107 6.15 2.23 1.76
CA THR A 107 7.53 2.36 2.21
C THR A 107 8.19 3.59 1.62
N SER A 108 9.01 4.28 2.39
CA SER A 108 9.71 5.51 2.02
C SER A 108 11.12 5.54 2.60
N LYS A 109 12.03 6.30 1.97
CA LYS A 109 13.34 6.67 2.54
C LYS A 109 13.26 7.86 3.50
N ALA A 110 12.07 8.42 3.71
CA ALA A 110 11.87 9.46 4.71
C ALA A 110 12.20 8.93 6.13
N SER A 111 12.72 9.81 6.98
CA SER A 111 12.98 9.44 8.38
C SER A 111 11.68 9.14 9.14
N VAL A 112 11.75 8.32 10.19
CA VAL A 112 10.60 8.01 11.06
C VAL A 112 9.90 9.29 11.56
N PRO A 113 10.61 10.33 12.04
CA PRO A 113 9.96 11.58 12.45
C PRO A 113 9.22 12.28 11.31
N ALA A 114 9.79 12.30 10.11
CA ALA A 114 9.14 12.89 8.93
C ALA A 114 7.87 12.12 8.54
N LEU A 115 7.94 10.79 8.54
CA LEU A 115 6.80 9.94 8.21
C LEU A 115 5.69 10.03 9.27
N ARG A 116 6.04 10.08 10.57
CA ARG A 116 5.07 10.34 11.66
C ARG A 116 4.42 11.73 11.56
N SER A 117 5.20 12.75 11.24
CA SER A 117 4.69 14.12 11.05
C SER A 117 3.72 14.18 9.87
N TRP A 118 4.09 13.57 8.74
CA TRP A 118 3.22 13.41 7.58
C TRP A 118 1.94 12.67 7.94
N ALA A 119 2.04 11.53 8.62
CA ALA A 119 0.90 10.71 9.01
C ALA A 119 -0.05 11.48 9.93
N LYS A 120 0.48 12.20 10.93
CA LYS A 120 -0.35 13.04 11.81
C LYS A 120 -1.09 14.13 11.04
N LYS A 121 -0.44 14.74 10.04
CA LYS A 121 -1.03 15.80 9.21
C LYS A 121 -2.12 15.25 8.28
N VAL A 122 -1.89 14.08 7.68
CA VAL A 122 -2.69 13.55 6.56
C VAL A 122 -3.73 12.53 7.02
N LEU A 123 -3.40 11.69 8.00
CA LEU A 123 -4.23 10.61 8.52
C LEU A 123 -4.87 10.95 9.89
N GLY A 124 -4.40 11.99 10.57
CA GLY A 124 -4.87 12.37 11.90
C GLY A 124 -4.35 11.41 12.99
N SER A 125 -5.26 10.88 13.81
CA SER A 125 -4.97 9.98 14.94
C SER A 125 -5.45 8.55 14.72
N GLY A 126 -5.54 8.11 13.45
CA GLY A 126 -5.97 6.75 13.11
C GLY A 126 -5.03 5.67 13.65
N PRO A 127 -5.49 4.40 13.75
CA PRO A 127 -4.70 3.27 14.25
C PRO A 127 -3.70 2.75 13.21
N TYR A 128 -2.97 3.67 12.56
CA TYR A 128 -1.89 3.34 11.64
C TYR A 128 -0.59 3.13 12.43
N GLU A 129 0.30 2.34 11.85
CA GLU A 129 1.62 2.07 12.41
C GLU A 129 2.70 2.74 11.57
N VAL A 130 3.74 3.27 12.22
CA VAL A 130 4.95 3.78 11.57
C VAL A 130 6.13 3.06 12.20
N ASP A 131 6.87 2.32 11.40
CA ASP A 131 7.97 1.47 11.86
C ASP A 131 9.22 1.59 10.97
N SER A 132 10.29 0.94 11.41
CA SER A 132 11.55 0.84 10.68
C SER A 132 11.66 -0.39 9.77
N ALA A 133 10.59 -1.19 9.64
CA ALA A 133 10.62 -2.51 9.02
C ALA A 133 10.44 -2.46 7.49
N GLY A 134 10.99 -1.44 6.82
CA GLY A 134 11.24 -1.58 5.40
C GLY A 134 12.05 -2.86 5.18
N ARG A 135 11.77 -3.63 4.11
CA ARG A 135 12.58 -4.82 3.78
C ARG A 135 14.07 -4.48 3.56
N GLU A 136 14.41 -3.20 3.49
CA GLU A 136 15.76 -2.64 3.40
C GLU A 136 16.07 -1.75 4.63
N ASP A 137 17.31 -1.81 5.13
CA ASP A 137 17.74 -1.18 6.40
C ASP A 137 17.50 0.35 6.47
N ASP A 138 17.48 1.04 5.32
CA ASP A 138 17.26 2.49 5.25
C ASP A 138 15.78 2.89 5.07
N GLU A 139 14.92 1.95 4.72
CA GLU A 139 13.51 2.22 4.43
C GLU A 139 12.64 2.23 5.70
N LYS A 140 11.60 3.07 5.70
CA LYS A 140 10.61 3.23 6.78
C LYS A 140 9.22 3.05 6.24
N ALA A 141 8.35 2.42 7.02
CA ALA A 141 7.04 2.06 6.55
C ALA A 141 5.93 2.73 7.34
N ILE A 142 4.82 2.96 6.64
CA ILE A 142 3.54 3.28 7.24
C ILE A 142 2.53 2.22 6.81
N SER A 143 1.83 1.63 7.75
CA SER A 143 0.89 0.54 7.50
C SER A 143 -0.44 0.72 8.18
N CYS A 144 -1.43 0.11 7.57
CA CYS A 144 -2.71 -0.19 8.17
C CYS A 144 -2.96 -1.69 8.09
N ALA A 145 -3.35 -2.31 9.19
CA ALA A 145 -3.73 -3.72 9.24
C ALA A 145 -5.08 -3.89 9.94
N ALA A 146 -5.84 -4.91 9.55
CA ALA A 146 -7.11 -5.27 10.19
C ALA A 146 -6.95 -5.52 11.71
N SER A 147 -5.79 -6.03 12.14
CA SER A 147 -5.45 -6.25 13.54
C SER A 147 -5.20 -4.97 14.35
N SER A 148 -4.73 -3.89 13.71
CA SER A 148 -4.44 -2.62 14.38
C SER A 148 -5.69 -1.92 14.94
N ARG A 149 -6.90 -2.37 14.58
CA ARG A 149 -8.18 -1.89 15.14
C ARG A 149 -8.58 -2.55 16.48
N ARG A 150 -7.85 -3.56 16.95
CA ARG A 150 -8.18 -4.29 18.19
C ARG A 150 -7.43 -3.77 19.44
N GLN A 151 -6.67 -2.68 19.32
CA GLN A 151 -5.97 -2.00 20.42
C GLN A 151 -6.71 -0.71 20.80
#